data_AF-A0A7L2RSI6-F1
#
_entry.id   AF-A0A7L2RSI6-F1
#
_cell.length_a   1.000
_cell.length_b   1.000
_cell.length_c   1.000
_cell.angle_alpha   90.00
_cell.angle_beta   90.00
_cell.angle_gamma   90.00
#
_symmetry.space_group_name_H-M   'P 1'
#
loop_
_entity.id
_entity.type
_entity.pdbx_description
1 polymer ?
#
loop_
_entity_poly.entity_id
_entity_poly.type
_entity_poly.pdbx_seq_one_letter_code
_entity_poly.pdbx_strand_id
1 'polypeptide(L)'
;AKTRCGNTYRLESRNKFQDRLVRDKAQEILMNRLQQATYDGVSSPSLCASISEEILKAVKKFDFDRYKYVVSVLIVEKAEQAMIVASRCLWDVERDTWVSAECETETFIALALVMACYYD
;
A
#
# COMPACT_ATOMS: atom_id res chain seq x y z
N ALA A 1 -21.05 -45.56 2.42
CA ALA A 1 -21.80 -44.47 1.77
C ALA A 1 -20.82 -43.37 1.36
N LYS A 2 -20.79 -42.95 0.09
CA LYS A 2 -19.94 -41.82 -0.35
C LYS A 2 -20.56 -40.52 0.16
N THR A 3 -19.93 -39.88 1.12
CA THR A 3 -20.35 -38.55 1.60
C THR A 3 -20.32 -37.59 0.41
N ARG A 4 -21.48 -37.01 0.07
CA ARG A 4 -21.58 -35.98 -0.97
C ARG A 4 -20.79 -34.77 -0.48
N CYS A 5 -19.62 -34.52 -1.08
CA CYS A 5 -18.86 -33.31 -0.81
C CYS A 5 -19.64 -32.13 -1.39
N GLY A 6 -20.20 -31.28 -0.53
CA GLY A 6 -20.86 -30.05 -0.96
C GLY A 6 -19.82 -29.03 -1.44
N ASN A 7 -20.24 -28.11 -2.32
CA ASN A 7 -19.36 -27.03 -2.79
C ASN A 7 -18.83 -26.23 -1.59
N THR A 8 -17.52 -26.30 -1.36
CA THR A 8 -16.80 -25.54 -0.31
C THR A 8 -16.34 -24.17 -0.79
N TYR A 9 -16.55 -23.83 -2.08
CA TYR A 9 -16.22 -22.54 -2.65
C TYR A 9 -17.04 -21.43 -1.96
N ARG A 10 -16.35 -20.40 -1.46
CA ARG A 10 -16.95 -19.26 -0.77
C ARG A 10 -16.52 -17.99 -1.46
N LEU A 11 -17.46 -17.12 -1.79
CA LEU A 11 -17.17 -15.81 -2.39
C LEU A 11 -16.67 -14.79 -1.35
N GLU A 12 -17.04 -14.94 -0.08
CA GLU A 12 -16.66 -14.01 0.99
C GLU A 12 -15.30 -14.33 1.62
N SER A 13 -14.44 -13.32 1.74
CA SER A 13 -13.16 -13.41 2.44
C SER A 13 -13.37 -13.63 3.95
N ARG A 14 -12.57 -14.53 4.56
CA ARG A 14 -12.56 -14.74 6.01
C ARG A 14 -11.71 -13.68 6.68
N ASN A 15 -10.56 -13.37 6.08
CA ASN A 15 -9.67 -12.30 6.50
C ASN A 15 -9.75 -11.14 5.49
N LYS A 16 -10.75 -10.27 5.68
CA LYS A 16 -10.95 -9.09 4.84
C LYS A 16 -9.78 -8.11 5.04
N PHE A 17 -9.49 -7.34 3.99
CA PHE A 17 -8.48 -6.29 4.07
C PHE A 17 -8.81 -5.31 5.18
N GLN A 18 -7.81 -4.95 5.99
CA GLN A 18 -7.96 -4.02 7.11
C GLN A 18 -7.15 -2.76 6.84
N ASP A 19 -7.84 -1.71 6.37
CA ASP A 19 -7.25 -0.42 5.99
C ASP A 19 -6.33 0.14 7.08
N ARG A 20 -6.77 0.09 8.33
CA ARG A 20 -6.01 0.61 9.47
C ARG A 20 -4.67 -0.11 9.65
N LEU A 21 -4.66 -1.44 9.63
CA LEU A 21 -3.42 -2.21 9.85
C LEU A 21 -2.40 -1.93 8.74
N VAL A 22 -2.87 -1.84 7.50
CA VAL A 22 -2.01 -1.57 6.36
C VAL A 22 -1.49 -0.14 6.38
N ARG A 23 -2.35 0.83 6.72
CA ARG A 23 -1.95 2.23 6.89
C ARG A 23 -0.90 2.38 7.99
N ASP A 24 -1.17 1.83 9.18
CA ASP A 24 -0.25 1.90 10.32
C ASP A 24 1.10 1.27 9.97
N LYS A 25 1.09 0.14 9.24
CA LYS A 25 2.32 -0.52 8.82
C LYS A 25 3.09 0.25 7.74
N ALA A 26 2.39 0.81 6.76
CA ALA A 26 3.02 1.65 5.73
C ALA A 26 3.62 2.92 6.35
N GLN A 27 2.90 3.55 7.30
CA GLN A 27 3.37 4.70 8.05
C GLN A 27 4.64 4.40 8.84
N GLU A 28 4.67 3.27 9.56
CA GLU A 28 5.84 2.80 10.31
C GLU A 28 7.06 2.64 9.39
N ILE A 29 6.89 2.00 8.23
CA ILE A 29 7.98 1.80 7.25
C ILE A 29 8.48 3.14 6.72
N LEU A 30 7.58 4.06 6.35
CA LEU A 30 7.96 5.39 5.88
C LEU A 30 8.76 6.15 6.94
N MET A 31 8.27 6.21 8.19
CA MET A 31 8.97 6.90 9.27
C MET A 31 10.35 6.28 9.52
N ASN A 32 10.45 4.94 9.62
CA ASN A 32 11.72 4.27 9.87
C ASN A 32 12.76 4.51 8.77
N ARG A 33 12.33 4.60 7.52
CA ARG A 33 13.24 4.75 6.37
C ARG A 33 13.59 6.20 6.05
N LEU A 34 12.67 7.14 6.30
CA LEU A 34 12.75 8.49 5.74
C LEU A 34 12.86 9.60 6.79
N GLN A 35 12.58 9.35 8.08
CA GLN A 35 12.54 10.41 9.10
C GLN A 35 13.86 11.19 9.22
N GLN A 36 15.00 10.55 8.94
CA GLN A 36 16.33 11.18 8.99
C GLN A 36 16.99 11.30 7.61
N ALA A 37 16.25 11.02 6.53
CA ALA A 37 16.78 11.11 5.18
C ALA A 37 16.72 12.55 4.64
N THR A 38 17.69 12.90 3.81
CA THR A 38 17.68 14.14 3.02
C THR A 38 17.34 13.80 1.56
N TYR A 39 16.65 14.70 0.87
CA TYR A 39 16.35 14.51 -0.55
C TYR A 39 17.63 14.41 -1.39
N ASP A 40 17.67 13.42 -2.28
CA ASP A 40 18.67 13.29 -3.34
C ASP A 40 18.00 12.75 -4.60
N GLY A 41 17.98 13.54 -5.67
CA GLY A 41 17.34 13.18 -6.92
C GLY A 41 17.94 11.94 -7.60
N VAL A 42 19.19 11.58 -7.31
CA VAL A 42 19.85 10.42 -7.93
C VAL A 42 19.45 9.11 -7.24
N SER A 43 19.41 9.10 -5.90
CA SER A 43 19.01 7.91 -5.12
C SER A 43 17.51 7.79 -4.89
N SER A 44 16.72 8.86 -5.03
CA SER A 44 15.27 8.83 -4.79
C SER A 44 14.52 7.72 -5.56
N PRO A 45 14.77 7.45 -6.86
CA PRO A 45 14.07 6.39 -7.58
C PRO A 45 14.32 5.00 -7.00
N SER A 46 15.57 4.69 -6.62
CA SER A 46 15.92 3.40 -6.03
C SER A 46 15.39 3.27 -4.61
N LEU A 47 15.34 4.37 -3.86
CA LEU A 47 14.71 4.45 -2.55
C LEU A 47 13.20 4.19 -2.63
N CYS A 48 12.48 4.82 -3.58
CA CYS A 48 11.07 4.56 -3.83
C CYS A 48 10.79 3.08 -4.13
N ALA A 49 11.60 2.47 -5.00
CA ALA A 49 11.46 1.05 -5.35
C ALA A 49 11.76 0.13 -4.16
N SER A 50 12.76 0.46 -3.34
CA SER A 50 13.06 -0.31 -2.14
C SER A 50 11.93 -0.24 -1.11
N ILE A 51 11.36 0.95 -0.89
CA ILE A 51 10.28 1.17 0.08
C ILE A 51 9.00 0.52 -0.41
N SER A 52 8.67 0.62 -1.70
CA SER A 52 7.47 0.00 -2.25
C SER A 52 7.51 -1.52 -2.12
N GLU A 53 8.67 -2.15 -2.38
CA GLU A 53 8.87 -3.59 -2.19
C GLU A 53 8.78 -3.99 -0.71
N GLU A 54 9.33 -3.19 0.20
CA GLU A 54 9.25 -3.43 1.64
C GLU A 54 7.80 -3.38 2.15
N ILE A 55 7.05 -2.34 1.75
CA ILE A 55 5.63 -2.21 2.06
C ILE A 55 4.85 -3.39 1.46
N LEU A 56 5.08 -3.75 0.19
CA LEU A 56 4.42 -4.87 -0.46
C LEU A 56 4.65 -6.18 0.30
N LYS A 57 5.90 -6.45 0.73
CA LYS A 57 6.24 -7.61 1.56
C LYS A 57 5.54 -7.58 2.91
N ALA A 58 5.47 -6.41 3.56
CA ALA A 58 4.78 -6.27 4.84
C ALA A 58 3.27 -6.49 4.71
N VAL A 59 2.65 -5.95 3.66
CA VAL A 59 1.21 -6.11 3.42
C VAL A 59 0.85 -7.57 3.13
N LYS A 60 1.68 -8.27 2.35
CA LYS A 60 1.49 -9.71 2.09
C LYS A 60 1.55 -10.57 3.36
N LYS A 61 2.25 -10.14 4.41
CA LYS A 61 2.33 -10.89 5.69
C LYS A 61 1.04 -10.85 6.50
N PHE A 62 0.13 -9.91 6.25
CA PHE A 62 -1.19 -9.91 6.90
C PHE A 62 -2.11 -11.01 6.39
N ASP A 63 -1.76 -11.65 5.26
CA ASP A 63 -2.44 -12.81 4.70
C ASP A 63 -3.95 -12.57 4.53
N PHE A 64 -4.33 -11.39 4.03
CA PHE A 64 -5.72 -11.11 3.67
C PHE A 64 -6.13 -11.97 2.48
N ASP A 65 -7.32 -12.57 2.55
CA ASP A 65 -7.73 -13.54 1.54
C ASP A 65 -8.04 -12.82 0.23
N ARG A 66 -7.43 -13.32 -0.85
CA ARG A 66 -7.83 -13.03 -2.25
C ARG A 66 -7.64 -11.60 -2.74
N TYR A 67 -6.59 -10.95 -2.24
CA TYR A 67 -6.17 -9.64 -2.70
C TYR A 67 -4.88 -9.69 -3.53
N LYS A 68 -4.87 -8.91 -4.61
CA LYS A 68 -3.67 -8.45 -5.30
C LYS A 68 -3.37 -7.03 -4.82
N TYR A 69 -2.08 -6.72 -4.70
CA TYR A 69 -1.64 -5.43 -4.18
C TYR A 69 -0.82 -4.67 -5.21
N VAL A 70 -1.07 -3.38 -5.29
CA VAL A 70 -0.22 -2.42 -6.00
C VAL A 70 0.27 -1.41 -4.97
N VAL A 71 1.59 -1.19 -4.91
CA VAL A 71 2.20 -0.20 -4.03
C VAL A 71 2.93 0.82 -4.89
N SER A 72 2.59 2.08 -4.72
CA SER A 72 3.27 3.22 -5.37
C SER A 72 3.83 4.13 -4.29
N VAL A 73 5.10 4.49 -4.42
CA VAL A 73 5.78 5.42 -3.51
C VAL A 73 6.23 6.61 -4.33
N LEU A 74 5.88 7.80 -3.86
CA LEU A 74 6.22 9.07 -4.44
C LEU A 74 7.05 9.86 -3.43
N ILE A 75 8.22 10.35 -3.83
CA ILE A 75 9.05 11.26 -3.04
C ILE A 75 9.18 12.54 -3.86
N VAL A 76 8.87 13.68 -3.25
CA VAL A 76 8.89 15.00 -3.90
C VAL A 76 9.63 16.00 -3.02
N GLU A 77 10.67 16.62 -3.58
CA GLU A 77 11.44 17.69 -2.95
C GLU A 77 10.54 18.86 -2.53
N LYS A 78 10.85 19.52 -1.42
CA LYS A 78 10.20 20.77 -1.03
C LYS A 78 10.95 21.96 -1.66
N ALA A 79 10.35 22.52 -2.70
CA ALA A 79 10.86 23.65 -3.48
C ALA A 79 9.78 24.74 -3.61
N GLU A 80 9.04 25.00 -2.52
CA GLU A 80 7.96 26.01 -2.45
C GLU A 80 6.82 25.81 -3.48
N GLN A 81 6.54 24.55 -3.84
CA GLN A 81 5.47 24.18 -4.76
C GLN A 81 4.30 23.51 -4.06
N ALA A 82 3.12 23.60 -4.68
CA ALA A 82 1.96 22.80 -4.32
C ALA A 82 1.95 21.48 -5.10
N MET A 83 1.59 20.38 -4.42
CA MET A 83 1.37 19.09 -5.05
C MET A 83 -0.02 18.56 -4.71
N ILE A 84 -0.74 18.08 -5.72
CA ILE A 84 -2.02 17.39 -5.57
C ILE A 84 -1.88 16.03 -6.23
N VAL A 85 -2.16 14.97 -5.47
CA VAL A 85 -2.19 13.59 -5.98
C VAL A 85 -3.64 13.15 -6.03
N ALA A 86 -4.10 12.74 -7.21
CA ALA A 86 -5.43 12.20 -7.42
C ALA A 86 -5.34 10.87 -8.19
N SER A 87 -6.12 9.89 -7.77
CA SER A 87 -6.27 8.61 -8.44
C SER A 87 -7.73 8.40 -8.86
N ARG A 88 -7.93 7.78 -10.02
CA ARG A 88 -9.25 7.36 -10.50
C ARG A 88 -9.19 5.89 -10.83
N CYS A 89 -10.12 5.12 -10.29
CA CYS A 89 -10.15 3.67 -10.41
C CYS A 89 -11.54 3.21 -10.83
N LEU A 90 -11.59 2.15 -11.65
CA LEU A 90 -12.81 1.40 -11.94
C LEU A 90 -12.66 0.05 -11.24
N TRP A 91 -13.38 -0.13 -10.14
CA TRP A 91 -13.17 -1.24 -9.21
C TRP A 91 -14.45 -1.59 -8.45
N ASP A 92 -14.46 -2.73 -7.77
CA ASP A 92 -15.59 -3.18 -6.95
C ASP A 92 -15.64 -2.38 -5.64
N VAL A 93 -16.69 -1.57 -5.46
CA VAL A 93 -16.87 -0.67 -4.30
C VAL A 93 -16.98 -1.43 -2.98
N GLU A 94 -17.40 -2.70 -3.01
CA GLU A 94 -17.58 -3.50 -1.79
C GLU A 94 -16.31 -4.24 -1.38
N ARG A 95 -15.41 -4.50 -2.33
CA ARG A 95 -14.28 -5.42 -2.12
C ARG A 95 -12.92 -4.75 -2.27
N ASP A 96 -12.80 -3.82 -3.21
CA ASP A 96 -11.55 -3.14 -3.53
C ASP A 96 -11.38 -1.91 -2.66
N THR A 97 -10.14 -1.67 -2.23
CA THR A 97 -9.84 -0.57 -1.31
C THR A 97 -8.43 -0.03 -1.55
N TRP A 98 -8.16 1.12 -0.94
CA TRP A 98 -6.87 1.76 -0.97
C TRP A 98 -6.57 2.45 0.35
N VAL A 99 -5.28 2.60 0.65
CA VAL A 99 -4.81 3.40 1.76
C VAL A 99 -3.61 4.24 1.34
N SER A 100 -3.51 5.42 1.93
CA SER A 100 -2.32 6.26 1.85
C SER A 100 -1.63 6.38 3.20
N ALA A 101 -0.33 6.54 3.17
CA ALA A 101 0.51 6.92 4.29
C ALA A 101 1.47 8.03 3.82
N GLU A 102 1.73 9.01 4.68
CA GLU A 102 2.53 10.19 4.34
C GLU A 102 3.62 10.44 5.37
N CYS A 103 4.79 10.85 4.90
CA CYS A 103 5.89 11.27 5.74
C CYS A 103 6.45 12.58 5.21
N GLU A 104 6.48 13.58 6.08
CA GLU A 104 7.02 14.89 5.78
C GLU A 104 8.35 15.06 6.50
N THR A 105 9.39 15.42 5.74
CA THR A 105 10.72 15.75 6.26
C THR A 105 11.00 17.23 6.06
N GLU A 106 12.17 17.70 6.47
CA GLU A 106 12.59 19.09 6.20
C GLU A 106 12.77 19.37 4.70
N THR A 107 13.17 18.36 3.91
CA THR A 107 13.60 18.56 2.51
C THR A 107 12.66 17.97 1.47
N PHE A 108 11.76 17.05 1.83
CA PHE A 108 10.82 16.43 0.89
C PHE A 108 9.54 15.95 1.59
N ILE A 109 8.55 15.58 0.78
CA ILE A 109 7.35 14.88 1.19
C ILE A 109 7.36 13.51 0.51
N ALA A 110 7.07 12.46 1.26
CA ALA A 110 6.90 11.11 0.77
C ALA A 110 5.46 10.63 0.96
N LEU A 111 4.88 10.05 -0.08
CA LEU A 111 3.55 9.48 -0.09
C LEU A 111 3.64 8.02 -0.54
N ALA A 112 3.15 7.10 0.29
CA ALA A 112 2.91 5.72 -0.11
C ALA A 112 1.42 5.50 -0.36
N LEU A 113 1.09 4.95 -1.52
CA LEU A 113 -0.25 4.52 -1.89
C LEU A 113 -0.25 3.00 -2.02
N VAL A 114 -1.13 2.34 -1.27
CA VAL A 114 -1.36 0.90 -1.35
C VAL A 114 -2.78 0.67 -1.85
N MET A 115 -2.92 -0.04 -2.96
CA MET A 115 -4.20 -0.43 -3.53
C MET A 115 -4.35 -1.94 -3.38
N ALA A 116 -5.51 -2.38 -2.91
CA ALA A 116 -5.86 -3.79 -2.77
C ALA A 116 -7.06 -4.11 -3.68
N CYS A 117 -6.80 -4.93 -4.69
CA CYS A 117 -7.81 -5.39 -5.64
C CYS A 117 -8.15 -6.85 -5.37
N TYR A 118 -9.40 -7.14 -5.11
CA TYR A 118 -9.95 -8.47 -5.02
C TYR A 118 -9.90 -9.14 -6.38
N TYR A 119 -9.39 -10.37 -6.46
CA TYR A 119 -9.17 -11.04 -7.76
C TYR A 119 -10.08 -12.23 -8.04
N ASP A 120 -11.06 -12.48 -7.17
CA ASP A 120 -11.91 -13.67 -7.17
C ASP A 120 -13.40 -13.36 -7.44
#